data_AF-A0A5C4KP92-F1
#
_entry.id   AF-A0A5C4KP92-F1
#
_cell.length_a   1.000
_cell.length_b   1.000
_cell.length_c   1.000
_cell.angle_alpha   90.00
_cell.angle_beta   90.00
_cell.angle_gamma   90.00
#
_symmetry.space_group_name_H-M   'P 1'
#
loop_
_entity.id
_entity.type
_entity.pdbx_description
1 polymer ?
#
loop_
_entity_poly.entity_id
_entity_poly.type
_entity_poly.pdbx_seq_one_letter_code
_entity_poly.pdbx_strand_id
1 'polypeptide(L)'
;MLVQPKKKISAPHSLRDPVVPGRLLPSGQWGINRAAALLTFPDDGLQVVIPVWANKAVGDTAKLLLNGREVDGRPIIDEAELKQPTLLWVAPRHLQTGSYELTYEIK
;
A
#
# COMPACT_ATOMS: atom_id res chain seq x y z
N MET A 1 1.29 -33.18 18.06
CA MET A 1 1.86 -33.06 16.70
C MET A 1 2.18 -31.59 16.45
N LEU A 2 3.46 -31.24 16.47
CA LEU A 2 3.91 -29.86 16.28
C LEU A 2 4.06 -29.61 14.78
N VAL A 3 3.04 -29.02 14.17
CA VAL A 3 3.14 -28.54 12.79
C VAL A 3 3.90 -27.22 12.87
N GLN A 4 5.19 -27.24 12.56
CA GLN A 4 5.90 -25.99 12.28
C GLN A 4 5.16 -25.29 11.14
N PRO A 5 4.72 -24.03 11.29
CA PRO A 5 4.18 -23.30 10.16
C PRO A 5 5.28 -23.27 9.10
N LYS A 6 4.97 -23.74 7.88
CA LYS A 6 5.88 -23.66 6.74
C LYS A 6 6.39 -22.23 6.72
N LYS A 7 7.70 -22.07 6.94
CA LYS A 7 8.44 -20.81 6.80
C LYS A 7 7.86 -20.15 5.55
N LYS A 8 7.19 -18.98 5.68
CA LYS A 8 6.70 -18.23 4.52
C LYS A 8 7.95 -17.89 3.72
N ILE A 9 8.29 -18.73 2.75
CA ILE A 9 9.29 -18.44 1.74
C ILE A 9 8.65 -17.27 1.01
N SER A 10 9.01 -16.03 1.38
CA SER A 10 8.72 -14.89 0.52
C SER A 10 9.37 -15.25 -0.80
N ALA A 11 8.53 -15.53 -1.81
CA ALA A 11 9.05 -15.75 -3.15
C ALA A 11 9.93 -14.54 -3.47
N PRO A 12 11.12 -14.72 -4.09
CA PRO A 12 12.05 -13.62 -4.35
C PRO A 12 11.45 -12.46 -5.18
N HIS A 13 10.25 -12.66 -5.76
CA HIS A 13 9.46 -11.68 -6.50
C HIS A 13 8.09 -11.35 -5.87
N SER A 14 7.84 -11.76 -4.62
CA SER A 14 6.62 -11.38 -3.92
C SER A 14 6.66 -9.89 -3.56
N LEU A 15 5.62 -9.17 -3.99
CA LEU A 15 5.35 -7.82 -3.56
C LEU A 15 5.18 -7.80 -2.03
N ARG A 16 5.75 -6.78 -1.38
CA ARG A 16 5.63 -6.58 0.06
C ARG A 16 4.32 -5.85 0.34
N ASP A 17 3.66 -6.12 1.46
CA ASP A 17 2.41 -5.43 1.81
C ASP A 17 2.58 -3.89 1.79
N PRO A 18 1.55 -3.14 1.34
CA PRO A 18 1.57 -1.69 1.41
C PRO A 18 1.58 -1.23 2.87
N VAL A 19 2.25 -0.12 3.15
CA VAL A 19 2.37 0.45 4.50
C VAL A 19 1.48 1.69 4.62
N VAL A 20 0.66 1.74 5.66
CA VAL A 20 -0.18 2.90 5.99
C VAL A 20 0.18 3.45 7.38
N PRO A 21 0.09 4.77 7.60
CA PRO A 21 0.24 5.35 8.93
C PRO A 21 -0.95 4.92 9.81
N GLY A 22 -0.68 4.01 10.75
CA GLY A 22 -1.71 3.46 11.62
C GLY A 22 -1.14 2.52 12.67
N ARG A 23 -2.03 1.80 13.35
CA ARG A 23 -1.66 0.81 14.36
C ARG A 23 -2.25 -0.55 14.01
N LEU A 24 -1.45 -1.59 14.07
CA LEU A 24 -1.95 -2.96 14.00
C LEU A 24 -2.81 -3.26 15.23
N LEU A 25 -4.06 -3.63 15.00
CA LEU A 25 -5.00 -4.03 16.04
C LEU A 25 -4.81 -5.51 16.40
N PRO A 26 -5.28 -5.95 17.59
CA PRO A 26 -5.26 -7.37 17.96
C PRO A 26 -5.97 -8.31 16.97
N SER A 27 -6.90 -7.78 16.17
CA SER A 27 -7.58 -8.49 15.09
C SER A 27 -6.70 -8.77 13.87
N GLY A 28 -5.48 -8.21 13.81
CA GLY A 28 -4.61 -8.23 12.62
C GLY A 28 -4.99 -7.19 11.57
N GLN A 29 -6.02 -6.38 11.79
CA GLN A 29 -6.39 -5.26 10.92
C GLN A 29 -5.61 -4.00 11.29
N TRP A 30 -5.43 -3.09 10.32
CA TRP A 30 -4.88 -1.77 10.57
C TRP A 30 -5.97 -0.82 11.08
N GLY A 31 -5.80 -0.32 12.29
CA GLY A 31 -6.56 0.80 12.82
C GLY A 31 -5.96 2.11 12.33
N ILE A 32 -6.73 2.86 11.55
CA ILE A 32 -6.29 4.12 10.94
C ILE A 32 -6.96 5.28 11.69
N ASN A 33 -6.17 6.29 12.05
CA ASN A 33 -6.71 7.52 12.62
C ASN A 33 -7.55 8.23 11.55
N ARG A 34 -8.81 8.58 11.87
CA ARG A 34 -9.71 9.26 10.93
C ARG A 34 -9.14 10.56 10.38
N ALA A 35 -8.38 11.32 11.17
CA ALA A 35 -7.70 12.53 10.69
C ALA A 35 -6.57 12.19 9.70
N ALA A 36 -5.81 11.11 9.92
CA ALA A 36 -4.79 10.65 8.97
C ALA A 36 -5.40 10.07 7.67
N ALA A 37 -6.65 9.59 7.74
CA ALA A 37 -7.38 9.12 6.56
C ALA A 37 -8.01 10.25 5.73
N LEU A 38 -8.38 11.37 6.38
CA LEU A 38 -9.23 12.40 5.75
C LEU A 38 -8.59 13.78 5.64
N LEU A 39 -7.58 14.10 6.45
CA LEU A 39 -7.06 15.46 6.66
C LEU A 39 -5.52 15.50 6.61
N THR A 40 -4.86 14.53 5.96
CA THR A 40 -3.41 14.59 5.77
C THR A 40 -3.10 15.65 4.73
N PHE A 41 -2.40 16.72 5.13
CA PHE A 41 -1.94 17.77 4.21
C PHE A 41 -1.20 17.15 3.02
N PRO A 42 -1.53 17.51 1.76
CA PRO A 42 -2.36 18.64 1.31
C PRO A 42 -3.85 18.29 1.07
N ASP A 43 -4.46 17.44 1.90
CA ASP A 43 -5.81 16.88 1.78
C ASP A 43 -5.97 15.80 0.70
N ASP A 44 -4.87 15.13 0.33
CA ASP A 44 -4.87 14.01 -0.62
C ASP A 44 -5.50 12.73 -0.04
N GLY A 45 -5.73 12.67 1.28
CA GLY A 45 -6.39 11.57 1.99
C GLY A 45 -5.43 10.64 2.72
N LEU A 46 -5.69 9.34 2.68
CA LEU A 46 -4.83 8.34 3.33
C LEU A 46 -3.59 8.09 2.47
N GLN A 47 -2.42 8.45 2.97
CA GLN A 47 -1.15 8.10 2.33
C GLN A 47 -0.88 6.60 2.45
N VAL A 48 -0.51 5.99 1.32
CA VAL A 48 -0.09 4.60 1.22
C VAL A 48 1.32 4.55 0.65
N VAL A 49 2.21 3.92 1.39
CA VAL A 49 3.61 3.73 1.00
C VAL A 49 3.76 2.36 0.39
N ILE A 50 4.04 2.33 -0.92
CA ILE A 50 4.39 1.10 -1.65
C ILE A 50 5.89 0.88 -1.50
N PRO A 51 6.32 -0.22 -0.85
CA PRO A 51 7.75 -0.53 -0.72
C PRO A 51 8.42 -0.70 -2.08
N VAL A 52 9.72 -0.45 -2.16
CA VAL A 52 10.51 -0.78 -3.35
C VAL A 52 10.34 -2.28 -3.66
N TRP A 53 9.95 -2.60 -4.90
CA TRP A 53 9.79 -3.98 -5.37
C TRP A 53 11.02 -4.47 -6.12
N ALA A 54 11.10 -5.79 -6.30
CA ALA A 54 12.16 -6.42 -7.08
C ALA A 54 12.12 -5.93 -8.53
N ASN A 55 13.27 -5.50 -9.05
CA ASN A 55 13.42 -4.99 -10.42
C ASN A 55 12.59 -3.74 -10.73
N LYS A 56 12.29 -2.89 -9.74
CA LYS A 56 11.68 -1.57 -9.98
C LYS A 56 12.44 -0.83 -11.09
N ALA A 57 11.73 -0.45 -12.14
CA ALA A 57 12.29 0.17 -13.33
C ALA A 57 11.50 1.41 -13.76
N VAL A 58 12.15 2.26 -14.57
CA VAL A 58 11.46 3.35 -15.26
C VAL A 58 10.49 2.75 -16.28
N GLY A 59 9.26 3.23 -16.29
CA GLY A 59 8.16 2.69 -17.11
C GLY A 59 7.19 1.80 -16.34
N ASP A 60 7.59 1.24 -15.20
CA ASP A 60 6.67 0.52 -14.31
C ASP A 60 5.54 1.46 -13.85
N THR A 61 4.32 0.95 -13.74
CA THR A 61 3.17 1.66 -13.18
C THR A 61 2.68 1.00 -11.91
N ALA A 62 2.73 1.73 -10.79
CA ALA A 62 2.14 1.29 -9.52
C ALA A 62 0.69 1.76 -9.42
N LYS A 63 -0.24 0.84 -9.17
CA LYS A 63 -1.67 1.11 -9.01
C LYS A 63 -2.14 0.66 -7.64
N LEU A 64 -2.83 1.55 -6.93
CA LEU A 64 -3.42 1.29 -5.63
C LEU A 64 -4.87 0.85 -5.80
N LEU A 65 -5.25 -0.26 -5.16
CA LEU A 65 -6.60 -0.78 -5.17
C LEU A 65 -7.23 -0.75 -3.78
N LEU A 66 -8.46 -0.26 -3.71
CA LEU A 66 -9.33 -0.33 -2.54
C LEU A 66 -10.48 -1.29 -2.86
N ASN A 67 -10.59 -2.38 -2.11
CA ASN A 67 -11.55 -3.47 -2.37
C ASN A 67 -11.49 -3.96 -3.83
N GLY A 68 -10.28 -4.06 -4.39
CA GLY A 68 -10.05 -4.51 -5.78
C GLY A 68 -10.35 -3.47 -6.87
N ARG A 69 -10.72 -2.23 -6.51
CA ARG A 69 -10.91 -1.13 -7.47
C ARG A 69 -9.74 -0.16 -7.41
N GLU A 70 -9.17 0.18 -8.56
CA GLU A 70 -8.15 1.22 -8.68
C GLU A 70 -8.68 2.58 -8.17
N VAL A 71 -7.95 3.18 -7.24
CA VAL A 71 -8.28 4.48 -6.63
C VAL A 71 -7.21 5.54 -6.87
N ASP A 72 -5.97 5.11 -7.13
CA ASP A 72 -4.84 5.97 -7.48
C ASP A 72 -3.77 5.15 -8.20
N GLY A 73 -2.86 5.82 -8.90
CA GLY A 73 -1.74 5.17 -9.56
C GLY A 73 -0.86 6.15 -10.31
N ARG A 74 0.42 5.80 -10.45
CA ARG A 74 1.37 6.60 -11.24
C ARG A 74 2.50 5.77 -11.85
N PRO A 75 3.03 6.20 -13.00
CA PRO A 75 4.25 5.63 -13.55
C PRO A 75 5.49 6.09 -12.77
N ILE A 76 6.52 5.25 -12.81
CA ILE A 76 7.88 5.60 -12.41
C ILE A 76 8.57 6.23 -13.61
N ILE A 77 8.94 7.51 -13.48
CA ILE A 77 9.44 8.31 -14.61
C ILE A 77 10.90 8.73 -14.45
N ASP A 78 11.42 8.72 -13.21
CA ASP A 78 12.79 9.14 -12.89
C ASP A 78 13.58 7.98 -12.28
N GLU A 79 14.83 7.82 -12.71
CA GLU A 79 15.78 6.85 -12.15
C GLU A 79 16.06 7.06 -10.66
N ALA A 80 15.92 8.31 -10.17
CA ALA A 80 16.05 8.63 -8.75
C ALA A 80 15.00 7.92 -7.89
N GLU A 81 13.83 7.59 -8.46
CA GLU A 81 12.74 6.91 -7.76
C GLU A 81 12.96 5.40 -7.58
N LEU A 82 13.91 4.80 -8.30
CA LEU A 82 14.10 3.33 -8.31
C LEU A 82 14.51 2.77 -6.94
N LYS A 83 15.17 3.58 -6.12
CA LYS A 83 15.59 3.22 -4.76
C LYS A 83 14.64 3.76 -3.68
N GLN A 84 13.56 4.42 -4.08
CA GLN A 84 12.62 5.09 -3.18
C GLN A 84 11.27 4.36 -3.16
N PRO A 85 10.57 4.33 -2.01
CA PRO A 85 9.18 3.91 -1.96
C PRO A 85 8.31 4.79 -2.88
N THR A 86 7.26 4.20 -3.45
CA THR A 86 6.26 4.97 -4.21
C THR A 86 5.14 5.38 -3.28
N LEU A 87 4.78 6.67 -3.29
CA LEU A 87 3.66 7.20 -2.50
C LEU A 87 2.42 7.26 -3.39
N LEU A 88 1.32 6.69 -2.88
CA LEU A 88 -0.01 6.73 -3.48
C LEU A 88 -1.03 7.14 -2.41
N TRP A 89 -2.24 7.47 -2.82
CA TRP A 89 -3.26 8.02 -1.93
C TRP A 89 -4.62 7.35 -2.10
N VAL A 90 -5.34 7.19 -1.00
CA VAL A 90 -6.78 6.94 -1.04
C VAL A 90 -7.49 8.24 -0.71
N ALA A 91 -8.09 8.87 -1.72
CA ALA A 91 -8.81 10.13 -1.54
C ALA A 91 -9.93 9.99 -0.49
N PRO A 92 -10.21 11.03 0.33
CA PRO A 92 -11.16 10.95 1.45
C PRO A 92 -12.56 10.47 1.05
N ARG A 93 -13.02 10.79 -0.17
CA ARG A 93 -14.31 10.36 -0.73
C ARG A 93 -14.49 8.83 -0.83
N HIS A 94 -13.39 8.08 -0.78
CA HIS A 94 -13.40 6.61 -0.82
C HIS A 94 -13.42 5.98 0.59
N LEU A 95 -13.26 6.78 1.66
CA LEU A 95 -13.11 6.31 3.03
C LEU A 95 -14.31 6.76 3.88
N GLN A 96 -15.17 5.81 4.23
CA GLN A 96 -16.19 5.93 5.27
C GLN A 96 -15.78 5.07 6.47
N THR A 97 -16.52 5.15 7.58
CA THR A 97 -16.29 4.24 8.71
C THR A 97 -16.59 2.81 8.28
N GLY A 98 -15.62 1.91 8.35
CA GLY A 98 -15.78 0.51 7.98
C GLY A 98 -14.44 -0.21 7.79
N SER A 99 -14.52 -1.48 7.39
CA SER A 99 -13.34 -2.28 7.01
C SER A 99 -13.14 -2.20 5.50
N TYR A 100 -11.88 -2.06 5.09
CA TYR A 100 -11.47 -2.03 3.69
C TYR A 100 -10.29 -2.97 3.48
N GLU A 101 -10.20 -3.52 2.27
CA GLU A 101 -9.02 -4.21 1.77
C GLU A 101 -8.20 -3.24 0.91
N LEU A 102 -6.91 -3.15 1.18
CA LEU A 102 -5.98 -2.30 0.46
C LEU A 102 -4.89 -3.17 -0.16
N THR A 103 -4.78 -3.13 -1.49
CA THR A 103 -3.78 -3.89 -2.26
C THR A 103 -3.17 -3.01 -3.33
N TYR A 104 -2.14 -3.50 -4.02
CA TYR A 104 -1.55 -2.80 -5.15
C TYR A 104 -1.09 -3.77 -6.23
N GLU A 105 -0.98 -3.28 -7.46
CA GLU A 105 -0.39 -4.00 -8.59
C GLU A 105 0.71 -3.16 -9.24
N ILE A 106 1.70 -3.84 -9.82
CA ILE A 106 2.73 -3.26 -10.68
C ILE A 106 2.49 -3.76 -12.10
N LYS A 107 2.46 -2.84 -13.07
CA LYS A 107 2.30 -3.12 -14.50
C LYS A 107 3.48 -2.62 -15.31
#